data_AF-A0A926EWR1-F1
#
_entry.id   AF-A0A926EWR1-F1
#
_cell.length_a   1.000
_cell.length_b   1.000
_cell.length_c   1.000
_cell.angle_alpha   90.00
_cell.angle_beta   90.00
_cell.angle_gamma   90.00
#
_symmetry.space_group_name_H-M   'P 1'
#
loop_
_entity.id
_entity.type
_entity.pdbx_description
1 polymer ?
#
loop_
_entity_poly.entity_id
_entity_poly.type
_entity_poly.pdbx_seq_one_letter_code
_entity_poly.pdbx_strand_id
1 'polypeptide(L)'
;MGKDKGLKDILMEILKEYDFEGGPLFKLAPKLRLHSALAYKLSFQDNYYIGKTVEKASHIFKELNFKGDLLLVYDNAYNKNPEKEISFIGSTLVNIKRKEDYSYDWFDKYDEEIYHSKRTIYQVEALKIEDLFRQISLSDFAGDYDLESSIYIIDLKSKTIFYFYDDRGLYIMAREEKILQDLWESMPDSFFEDCHDFEIKIKKFYWIDGSQDSKEDLCLHGDLEIRLNDQIVEYSPTVSAAGLRLLRSLLADHHVGKGEHLFPCCGNIIIANEEGNKVEIIGCDQGLDWSVKHEAGLVTIEADENIKTTYYYLQYKKEVLNFIKQVEDFYKKAGKRILPEDKMEREGYLAFWKEWEDLKERATLI
;
A
#
# COMPACT_ATOMS: atom_id res chain seq x y z
N MET A 1 38.06 -4.20 -17.77
CA MET A 1 37.02 -5.19 -17.45
C MET A 1 36.50 -4.86 -16.07
N GLY A 2 35.32 -4.26 -15.96
CA GLY A 2 34.66 -4.13 -14.65
C GLY A 2 34.39 -5.54 -14.12
N LYS A 3 34.65 -5.79 -12.84
CA LYS A 3 34.26 -7.05 -12.20
C LYS A 3 32.74 -7.19 -12.37
N ASP A 4 32.28 -8.33 -12.87
CA ASP A 4 30.86 -8.68 -12.79
C ASP A 4 30.43 -8.62 -11.33
N LYS A 5 29.30 -7.95 -11.11
CA LYS A 5 28.75 -7.69 -9.79
C LYS A 5 28.20 -8.98 -9.18
N GLY A 6 28.48 -9.22 -7.90
CA GLY A 6 27.96 -10.38 -7.17
C GLY A 6 26.43 -10.36 -7.04
N LEU A 7 25.80 -11.52 -6.87
CA LEU A 7 24.35 -11.62 -6.62
C LEU A 7 23.96 -10.93 -5.32
N LYS A 8 24.81 -11.01 -4.28
CA LYS A 8 24.60 -10.26 -3.04
C LYS A 8 24.51 -8.76 -3.32
N ASP A 9 25.46 -8.21 -4.08
CA ASP A 9 25.48 -6.79 -4.36
C ASP A 9 24.28 -6.36 -5.21
N ILE A 10 23.85 -7.19 -6.18
CA ILE A 10 22.64 -6.96 -6.99
C ILE A 10 21.40 -6.93 -6.09
N LEU A 11 21.22 -7.94 -5.23
CA LEU A 11 20.11 -7.97 -4.29
C LEU A 11 20.11 -6.73 -3.39
N MET A 12 21.26 -6.36 -2.83
CA MET A 12 21.36 -5.18 -1.95
C MET A 12 21.04 -3.87 -2.67
N GLU A 13 21.35 -3.74 -3.97
CA GLU A 13 20.92 -2.57 -4.74
C GLU A 13 19.40 -2.53 -4.92
N ILE A 14 18.79 -3.67 -5.25
CA ILE A 14 17.33 -3.77 -5.35
C ILE A 14 16.68 -3.43 -4.01
N LEU A 15 17.15 -4.00 -2.90
CA LEU A 15 16.58 -3.76 -1.57
C LEU A 15 16.74 -2.32 -1.10
N LYS A 16 17.85 -1.64 -1.44
CA LYS A 16 18.03 -0.21 -1.18
C LYS A 16 16.99 0.64 -1.89
N GLU A 17 16.55 0.23 -3.07
CA GLU A 17 15.43 0.90 -3.73
C GLU A 17 14.13 0.71 -2.95
N TYR A 18 13.96 -0.32 -2.14
CA TYR A 18 12.81 -0.47 -1.24
C TYR A 18 13.03 0.13 0.16
N ASP A 19 14.01 1.05 0.31
CA ASP A 19 14.40 1.66 1.58
C ASP A 19 14.74 0.62 2.67
N PHE A 20 15.28 -0.53 2.24
CA PHE A 20 15.66 -1.63 3.13
C PHE A 20 17.18 -1.74 3.24
N GLU A 21 17.70 -1.42 4.42
CA GLU A 21 19.15 -1.34 4.66
C GLU A 21 19.82 -2.71 4.85
N GLY A 22 19.05 -3.75 5.15
CA GLY A 22 19.53 -5.12 5.35
C GLY A 22 18.82 -5.84 6.48
N GLY A 23 19.29 -7.05 6.80
CA GLY A 23 18.62 -7.96 7.73
C GLY A 23 17.68 -8.93 7.03
N PRO A 24 16.80 -9.61 7.78
CA PRO A 24 15.92 -10.64 7.24
C PRO A 24 14.81 -10.03 6.38
N LEU A 25 14.58 -10.63 5.21
CA LEU A 25 13.67 -10.10 4.19
C LEU A 25 12.20 -10.13 4.63
N PHE A 26 11.82 -10.94 5.62
CA PHE A 26 10.43 -10.93 6.11
C PHE A 26 10.07 -9.62 6.83
N LYS A 27 11.07 -8.79 7.17
CA LYS A 27 10.88 -7.43 7.67
C LYS A 27 10.73 -6.39 6.55
N LEU A 28 10.88 -6.78 5.28
CA LEU A 28 10.69 -5.90 4.13
C LEU A 28 9.22 -5.50 4.03
N ALA A 29 8.92 -4.25 4.35
CA ALA A 29 7.55 -3.73 4.39
C ALA A 29 7.43 -2.38 3.64
N PRO A 30 7.70 -2.36 2.33
CA PRO A 30 7.64 -1.13 1.55
C PRO A 30 6.19 -0.62 1.46
N LYS A 31 6.09 0.70 1.26
CA LYS A 31 4.81 1.40 1.11
C LYS A 31 3.96 0.86 -0.05
N LEU A 32 4.62 0.55 -1.16
CA LEU A 32 3.98 0.02 -2.37
C LEU A 32 3.97 -1.51 -2.33
N ARG A 33 2.85 -2.06 -1.88
CA ARG A 33 2.62 -3.52 -1.90
C ARG A 33 1.15 -3.88 -2.06
N LEU A 34 0.91 -4.98 -2.74
CA LEU A 34 -0.37 -5.68 -2.73
C LEU A 34 -0.27 -6.89 -1.80
N HIS A 35 -1.37 -7.18 -1.11
CA HIS A 35 -1.54 -8.39 -0.33
C HIS A 35 -2.66 -9.23 -0.91
N SER A 36 -2.43 -10.53 -1.06
CA SER A 36 -3.47 -11.49 -1.43
C SER A 36 -3.60 -12.54 -0.34
N ALA A 37 -4.78 -12.63 0.26
CA ALA A 37 -5.14 -13.75 1.12
C ALA A 37 -5.55 -14.93 0.24
N LEU A 38 -5.06 -16.14 0.48
CA LEU A 38 -5.24 -17.22 -0.49
C LEU A 38 -6.48 -18.07 -0.24
N ALA A 39 -6.61 -18.72 0.93
CA ALA A 39 -7.73 -19.63 1.16
C ALA A 39 -8.21 -19.81 2.62
N TYR A 40 -7.88 -18.89 3.55
CA TYR A 40 -8.10 -19.02 5.01
C TYR A 40 -9.52 -19.46 5.47
N LYS A 41 -10.53 -19.39 4.60
CA LYS A 41 -11.94 -19.74 4.90
C LYS A 41 -12.33 -21.21 4.65
N LEU A 42 -11.43 -22.06 4.15
CA LEU A 42 -11.69 -23.49 3.96
C LEU A 42 -11.06 -24.30 5.11
N SER A 43 -11.73 -25.35 5.59
CA SER A 43 -11.24 -26.17 6.70
C SER A 43 -9.83 -26.72 6.45
N PHE A 44 -8.92 -26.41 7.38
CA PHE A 44 -7.45 -26.53 7.36
C PHE A 44 -6.82 -27.90 7.07
N GLN A 45 -7.52 -28.90 6.53
CA GLN A 45 -6.96 -30.26 6.46
C GLN A 45 -7.15 -31.02 5.14
N ASP A 46 -7.72 -30.39 4.12
CA ASP A 46 -7.92 -31.08 2.83
C ASP A 46 -6.84 -30.72 1.81
N ASN A 47 -6.32 -31.72 1.09
CA ASN A 47 -5.48 -31.53 -0.11
C ASN A 47 -6.11 -30.56 -1.13
N TYR A 48 -7.44 -30.43 -1.08
CA TYR A 48 -8.20 -29.46 -1.85
C TYR A 48 -7.84 -28.00 -1.50
N TYR A 49 -7.65 -27.68 -0.21
CA TYR A 49 -7.23 -26.37 0.27
C TYR A 49 -5.87 -25.97 -0.30
N ILE A 50 -4.84 -26.81 -0.11
CA ILE A 50 -3.50 -26.57 -0.65
C ILE A 50 -3.54 -26.44 -2.18
N GLY A 51 -4.35 -27.28 -2.85
CA GLY A 51 -4.57 -27.16 -4.29
C GLY A 51 -5.07 -25.77 -4.71
N LYS A 52 -6.05 -25.22 -3.99
CA LYS A 52 -6.62 -23.89 -4.27
C LYS A 52 -5.64 -22.76 -3.96
N THR A 53 -4.90 -22.86 -2.85
CA THR A 53 -3.83 -21.91 -2.50
C THR A 53 -2.77 -21.85 -3.60
N VAL A 54 -2.26 -23.00 -4.04
CA VAL A 54 -1.25 -23.08 -5.11
C VAL A 54 -1.80 -22.57 -6.45
N GLU A 55 -3.05 -22.89 -6.77
CA GLU A 55 -3.72 -22.42 -7.99
C GLU A 55 -3.77 -20.89 -8.03
N LYS A 56 -4.24 -20.26 -6.95
CA LYS A 56 -4.36 -18.80 -6.84
C LYS A 56 -2.99 -18.11 -6.85
N ALA A 57 -2.04 -18.57 -6.04
CA ALA A 57 -0.68 -18.02 -6.03
C ALA A 57 0.00 -18.15 -7.39
N SER A 58 -0.16 -19.29 -8.07
CA SER A 58 0.38 -19.52 -9.41
C SER A 58 -0.28 -18.64 -10.46
N HIS A 59 -1.59 -18.39 -10.35
CA HIS A 59 -2.29 -17.46 -11.24
C HIS A 59 -1.75 -16.04 -11.09
N ILE A 60 -1.64 -15.53 -9.86
CA ILE A 60 -1.08 -14.20 -9.59
C ILE A 60 0.37 -14.09 -10.10
N PHE A 61 1.19 -15.10 -9.87
CA PHE A 61 2.57 -15.12 -10.37
C PHE A 61 2.64 -15.09 -11.90
N LYS A 62 1.75 -15.80 -12.60
CA LYS A 62 1.71 -15.84 -14.06
C LYS A 62 1.29 -14.47 -14.65
N GLU A 63 0.35 -13.78 -14.01
CA GLU A 63 -0.09 -12.44 -14.42
C GLU A 63 1.00 -11.36 -14.30
N LEU A 64 1.97 -11.54 -13.38
CA LEU A 64 3.15 -10.66 -13.31
C LEU A 64 4.04 -10.72 -14.55
N ASN A 65 3.93 -11.78 -15.36
CA ASN A 65 4.63 -11.93 -16.65
C ASN A 65 6.16 -11.68 -16.57
N PHE A 66 6.80 -12.21 -15.52
CA PHE A 66 8.24 -12.09 -15.33
C PHE A 66 9.01 -12.69 -16.51
N LYS A 67 10.09 -12.04 -16.93
CA LYS A 67 10.79 -12.37 -18.18
C LYS A 67 12.15 -13.01 -17.89
N GLY A 68 12.18 -14.33 -17.72
CA GLY A 68 13.35 -15.20 -17.99
C GLY A 68 14.66 -14.94 -17.23
N ASP A 69 14.70 -13.97 -16.30
CA ASP A 69 15.89 -13.66 -15.50
C ASP A 69 15.48 -13.26 -14.08
N LEU A 70 15.35 -14.29 -13.24
CA LEU A 70 14.83 -14.19 -11.89
C LEU A 70 15.96 -14.36 -10.87
N LEU A 71 15.85 -13.65 -9.76
CA LEU A 71 16.49 -14.07 -8.52
C LEU A 71 15.50 -14.87 -7.69
N LEU A 72 15.87 -16.08 -7.28
CA LEU A 72 15.25 -16.74 -6.15
C LEU A 72 16.17 -16.57 -4.94
N VAL A 73 15.65 -15.92 -3.91
CA VAL A 73 16.33 -15.71 -2.64
C VAL A 73 15.70 -16.62 -1.62
N TYR A 74 16.51 -17.52 -1.05
CA TYR A 74 16.17 -18.28 0.14
C TYR A 74 16.85 -17.62 1.33
N ASP A 75 16.04 -16.97 2.16
CA ASP A 75 16.49 -16.24 3.34
C ASP A 75 16.23 -17.05 4.60
N ASN A 76 17.22 -17.87 4.97
CA ASN A 76 17.12 -18.71 6.15
C ASN A 76 17.50 -17.90 7.39
N ALA A 77 16.49 -17.32 8.02
CA ALA A 77 16.64 -16.54 9.25
C ALA A 77 16.81 -17.43 10.50
N TYR A 78 16.14 -18.58 10.56
CA TYR A 78 15.94 -19.35 11.80
C TYR A 78 16.29 -20.84 11.72
N ASN A 79 16.25 -21.47 10.54
CA ASN A 79 16.46 -22.91 10.38
C ASN A 79 17.95 -23.26 10.54
N LYS A 80 18.26 -24.12 11.51
CA LYS A 80 19.64 -24.52 11.85
C LYS A 80 20.25 -25.54 10.88
N ASN A 81 19.44 -26.21 10.04
CA ASN A 81 19.90 -27.25 9.11
C ASN A 81 19.21 -27.16 7.73
N PRO A 82 19.59 -26.16 6.90
CA PRO A 82 18.90 -25.86 5.63
C PRO A 82 19.24 -26.78 4.45
N GLU A 83 20.02 -27.84 4.65
CA GLU A 83 20.53 -28.64 3.51
C GLU A 83 19.41 -29.34 2.74
N LYS A 84 18.37 -29.80 3.45
CA LYS A 84 17.20 -30.45 2.86
C LYS A 84 16.42 -29.46 1.97
N GLU A 85 16.19 -28.25 2.48
CA GLU A 85 15.50 -27.15 1.81
C GLU A 85 16.29 -26.68 0.59
N ILE A 86 17.60 -26.43 0.72
CA ILE A 86 18.48 -26.01 -0.38
C ILE A 86 18.45 -27.03 -1.52
N SER A 87 18.48 -28.33 -1.19
CA SER A 87 18.41 -29.41 -2.18
C SER A 87 17.06 -29.43 -2.91
N PHE A 88 15.97 -29.29 -2.17
CA PHE A 88 14.63 -29.19 -2.74
C PHE A 88 14.47 -27.96 -3.62
N ILE A 89 14.83 -26.77 -3.12
CA ILE A 89 14.77 -25.52 -3.87
C ILE A 89 15.53 -25.69 -5.19
N GLY A 90 16.75 -26.22 -5.14
CA GLY A 90 17.55 -26.53 -6.33
C GLY A 90 16.83 -27.40 -7.37
N SER A 91 15.97 -28.33 -6.95
CA SER A 91 15.19 -29.19 -7.85
C SER A 91 14.04 -28.47 -8.57
N THR A 92 13.60 -27.32 -8.04
CA THR A 92 12.57 -26.46 -8.62
C THR A 92 13.12 -25.43 -9.62
N LEU A 93 14.44 -25.25 -9.68
CA LEU A 93 15.08 -24.23 -10.53
C LEU A 93 15.30 -24.75 -11.96
N VAL A 94 15.12 -23.88 -12.94
CA VAL A 94 15.41 -24.15 -14.36
C VAL A 94 16.56 -23.26 -14.82
N ASN A 95 17.62 -23.88 -15.36
CA ASN A 95 18.82 -23.22 -15.89
C ASN A 95 19.45 -22.23 -14.91
N ILE A 96 20.07 -22.75 -13.84
CA ILE A 96 20.79 -21.95 -12.86
C ILE A 96 22.01 -21.29 -13.53
N LYS A 97 22.01 -19.96 -13.62
CA LYS A 97 23.11 -19.17 -14.18
C LYS A 97 24.19 -18.90 -13.14
N ARG A 98 23.77 -18.49 -11.94
CA ARG A 98 24.64 -18.16 -10.81
C ARG A 98 24.00 -18.61 -9.50
N LYS A 99 24.85 -18.93 -8.53
CA LYS A 99 24.47 -19.19 -7.14
C LYS A 99 25.46 -18.45 -6.24
N GLU A 100 24.97 -17.82 -5.19
CA GLU A 100 25.79 -17.20 -4.16
C GLU A 100 25.19 -17.48 -2.78
N ASP A 101 26.06 -17.76 -1.81
CA ASP A 101 25.71 -18.00 -0.42
C ASP A 101 26.44 -16.96 0.44
N TYR A 102 25.75 -16.32 1.38
CA TYR A 102 26.39 -15.48 2.39
C TYR A 102 25.65 -15.52 3.72
N SER A 103 26.34 -15.13 4.79
CA SER A 103 25.76 -15.01 6.13
C SER A 103 25.67 -13.56 6.56
N TYR A 104 24.72 -13.28 7.45
CA TYR A 104 24.55 -11.98 8.08
C TYR A 104 24.01 -12.17 9.49
N ASP A 105 24.32 -11.21 10.35
CA ASP A 105 23.79 -11.15 11.71
C ASP A 105 22.67 -10.14 11.76
N TRP A 106 21.63 -10.43 12.55
CA TRP A 106 20.60 -9.46 12.85
C TRP A 106 20.11 -9.61 14.28
N PHE A 107 19.72 -8.49 14.87
CA PHE A 107 19.20 -8.43 16.24
C PHE A 107 17.67 -8.42 16.19
N ASP A 108 17.03 -9.40 16.83
CA ASP A 108 15.60 -9.36 17.02
C ASP A 108 15.28 -8.60 18.31
N LYS A 109 14.54 -7.51 18.16
CA LYS A 109 14.12 -6.65 19.28
C LYS A 109 13.09 -7.33 20.19
N TYR A 110 12.45 -8.41 19.74
CA TYR A 110 11.37 -9.06 20.49
C TYR A 110 11.88 -10.03 21.55
N ASP A 111 12.90 -10.82 21.23
CA ASP A 111 13.56 -11.74 22.18
C ASP A 111 14.93 -11.24 22.63
N GLU A 112 15.39 -10.11 22.10
CA GLU A 112 16.69 -9.50 22.39
C GLU A 112 17.89 -10.41 22.03
N GLU A 113 17.72 -11.28 21.02
CA GLU A 113 18.76 -12.19 20.56
C GLU A 113 19.41 -11.76 19.22
N ILE A 114 20.68 -12.15 19.03
CA ILE A 114 21.37 -12.03 17.75
C ILE A 114 21.27 -13.36 17.02
N TYR A 115 20.68 -13.32 15.83
CA TYR A 115 20.55 -14.46 14.95
C TYR A 115 21.64 -14.45 13.88
N HIS A 116 22.28 -15.60 13.70
CA HIS A 116 23.28 -15.85 12.64
C HIS A 116 22.60 -16.51 11.45
N SER A 117 22.13 -15.70 10.52
CA SER A 117 21.30 -16.13 9.40
C SER A 117 22.15 -16.42 8.15
N LYS A 118 21.59 -17.23 7.25
CA LYS A 118 22.23 -17.58 5.97
C LYS A 118 21.27 -17.28 4.83
N ARG A 119 21.78 -16.63 3.79
CA ARG A 119 21.04 -16.37 2.56
C ARG A 119 21.69 -17.08 1.39
N THR A 120 20.85 -17.76 0.62
CA THR A 120 21.23 -18.36 -0.65
C THR A 120 20.48 -17.65 -1.78
N ILE A 121 21.20 -17.16 -2.78
CA ILE A 121 20.63 -16.49 -3.94
C ILE A 121 20.94 -17.31 -5.18
N TYR A 122 19.91 -17.56 -5.99
CA TYR A 122 20.03 -18.17 -7.31
C TYR A 122 19.60 -17.17 -8.37
N GLN A 123 20.38 -17.05 -9.46
CA GLN A 123 19.88 -16.46 -10.69
C GLN A 123 19.48 -17.57 -11.66
N VAL A 124 18.23 -17.55 -12.11
CA VAL A 124 17.61 -18.65 -12.87
C VAL A 124 16.81 -18.10 -14.05
N GLU A 125 16.55 -18.95 -15.04
CA GLU A 125 15.68 -18.57 -16.16
C GLU A 125 14.20 -18.73 -15.83
N ALA A 126 13.86 -19.81 -15.11
CA ALA A 126 12.49 -20.10 -14.72
C ALA A 126 12.45 -20.96 -13.46
N LEU A 127 11.23 -21.15 -12.95
CA LEU A 127 10.94 -21.93 -11.75
C LEU A 127 9.79 -22.90 -12.04
N LYS A 128 9.85 -24.09 -11.45
CA LYS A 128 8.69 -24.99 -11.32
C LYS A 128 7.81 -24.47 -10.19
N ILE A 129 7.10 -23.36 -10.44
CA ILE A 129 6.40 -22.61 -9.40
C ILE A 129 5.36 -23.46 -8.65
N GLU A 130 4.66 -24.38 -9.31
CA GLU A 130 3.63 -25.19 -8.66
C GLU A 130 4.22 -26.15 -7.62
N ASP A 131 5.39 -26.73 -7.88
CA ASP A 131 6.10 -27.59 -6.93
C ASP A 131 6.61 -26.79 -5.73
N LEU A 132 7.23 -25.63 -6.00
CA LEU A 132 7.75 -24.74 -4.97
C LEU A 132 6.64 -24.19 -4.07
N PHE A 133 5.58 -23.64 -4.67
CA PHE A 133 4.44 -23.05 -3.98
C PHE A 133 3.68 -24.07 -3.14
N ARG A 134 3.58 -25.31 -3.63
CA ARG A 134 3.00 -26.41 -2.85
C ARG A 134 3.78 -26.68 -1.58
N GLN A 135 5.12 -26.71 -1.63
CA GLN A 135 5.91 -26.97 -0.42
C GLN A 135 5.93 -25.79 0.53
N ILE A 136 5.93 -24.53 0.04
CA ILE A 136 5.72 -23.35 0.89
C ILE A 136 4.38 -23.45 1.63
N SER A 137 3.31 -23.80 0.93
CA SER A 137 1.97 -23.95 1.53
C SER A 137 1.88 -25.10 2.55
N LEU A 138 2.81 -26.06 2.51
CA LEU A 138 2.82 -27.21 3.40
C LEU A 138 3.71 -27.00 4.64
N SER A 139 4.47 -25.90 4.72
CA SER A 139 5.41 -25.65 5.83
C SER A 139 4.74 -25.55 7.20
N ASP A 140 3.53 -24.98 7.27
CA ASP A 140 2.72 -24.91 8.50
C ASP A 140 1.97 -26.22 8.81
N PHE A 141 2.08 -27.21 7.93
CA PHE A 141 1.46 -28.52 8.06
C PHE A 141 2.53 -29.61 8.27
N ALA A 142 2.17 -30.88 8.14
CA ALA A 142 3.11 -32.00 8.15
C ALA A 142 3.98 -32.06 6.87
N GLY A 143 4.35 -30.91 6.30
CA GLY A 143 5.21 -30.78 5.14
C GLY A 143 6.64 -31.24 5.41
N ASP A 144 7.37 -31.48 4.33
CA ASP A 144 8.74 -31.98 4.40
C ASP A 144 9.78 -30.87 4.65
N TYR A 145 9.40 -29.61 4.54
CA TYR A 145 10.33 -28.47 4.48
C TYR A 145 9.82 -27.28 5.29
N ASP A 146 10.76 -26.58 5.91
CA ASP A 146 10.53 -25.31 6.60
C ASP A 146 10.88 -24.14 5.66
N LEU A 147 9.91 -23.77 4.83
CA LEU A 147 10.04 -22.72 3.80
C LEU A 147 9.16 -21.50 4.10
N GLU A 148 8.35 -21.51 5.16
CA GLU A 148 7.53 -20.37 5.57
C GLU A 148 8.40 -19.11 5.66
N SER A 149 7.91 -18.02 5.10
CA SER A 149 8.50 -16.69 5.17
C SER A 149 9.95 -16.55 4.64
N SER A 150 10.44 -17.54 3.88
CA SER A 150 11.86 -17.65 3.52
C SER A 150 12.17 -17.49 2.02
N ILE A 151 11.17 -17.56 1.14
CA ILE A 151 11.38 -17.56 -0.33
C ILE A 151 10.88 -16.26 -0.98
N TYR A 152 11.77 -15.59 -1.71
CA TYR A 152 11.47 -14.37 -2.46
C TYR A 152 11.87 -14.58 -3.92
N ILE A 153 10.97 -14.26 -4.84
CA ILE A 153 11.23 -14.32 -6.28
C ILE A 153 11.24 -12.89 -6.82
N ILE A 154 12.34 -12.49 -7.45
CA ILE A 154 12.55 -11.11 -7.90
C ILE A 154 12.83 -11.13 -9.39
N ASP A 155 12.06 -10.36 -10.17
CA ASP A 155 12.35 -10.14 -11.58
C ASP A 155 13.45 -9.08 -11.70
N LEU A 156 14.59 -9.42 -12.31
CA LEU A 156 15.74 -8.50 -12.36
C LEU A 156 15.48 -7.25 -13.20
N LYS A 157 14.51 -7.30 -14.12
CA LYS A 157 14.19 -6.19 -15.01
C LYS A 157 13.32 -5.15 -14.33
N SER A 158 12.15 -5.57 -13.83
CA SER A 158 11.20 -4.70 -13.15
C SER A 158 11.53 -4.47 -11.68
N LYS A 159 12.41 -5.31 -11.10
CA LYS A 159 12.74 -5.36 -9.67
C LYS A 159 11.54 -5.65 -8.78
N THR A 160 10.45 -6.15 -9.36
CA THR A 160 9.25 -6.58 -8.64
C THR A 160 9.57 -7.81 -7.81
N ILE A 161 9.12 -7.82 -6.56
CA ILE A 161 9.31 -8.90 -5.61
C ILE A 161 7.99 -9.61 -5.40
N PHE A 162 7.98 -10.91 -5.66
CA PHE A 162 6.92 -11.84 -5.30
C PHE A 162 7.35 -12.59 -4.05
N TYR A 163 6.61 -12.40 -2.96
CA TYR A 163 6.87 -13.02 -1.67
C TYR A 163 5.66 -13.85 -1.24
N PHE A 164 5.76 -15.17 -1.43
CA PHE A 164 4.75 -16.11 -0.98
C PHE A 164 5.19 -16.68 0.36
N TYR A 165 4.57 -16.22 1.43
CA TYR A 165 5.10 -16.45 2.77
C TYR A 165 4.58 -17.76 3.38
N ASP A 166 3.32 -18.14 3.15
CA ASP A 166 2.76 -19.44 3.53
C ASP A 166 1.37 -19.62 2.90
N ASP A 167 0.61 -20.63 3.32
CA ASP A 167 -0.73 -20.91 2.82
C ASP A 167 -1.79 -19.82 3.09
N ARG A 168 -1.54 -18.89 4.01
CA ARG A 168 -2.43 -17.78 4.37
C ARG A 168 -2.39 -16.68 3.32
N GLY A 169 -1.22 -16.38 2.74
CA GLY A 169 -1.13 -15.29 1.77
C GLY A 169 0.23 -15.03 1.11
N LEU A 170 0.24 -13.97 0.31
CA LEU A 170 1.41 -13.48 -0.39
C LEU A 170 1.42 -11.95 -0.50
N TYR A 171 2.62 -11.40 -0.72
CA TYR A 171 2.85 -10.00 -1.04
C TYR A 171 3.49 -9.83 -2.41
N ILE A 172 3.02 -8.83 -3.15
CA ILE A 172 3.67 -8.31 -4.35
C ILE A 172 4.18 -6.92 -4.04
N MET A 173 5.46 -6.67 -4.26
CA MET A 173 6.09 -5.38 -4.00
C MET A 173 6.72 -4.88 -5.29
N ALA A 174 6.48 -3.62 -5.64
CA ALA A 174 7.06 -2.99 -6.83
C ALA A 174 7.46 -1.55 -6.52
N ARG A 175 8.46 -1.04 -7.23
CA ARG A 175 8.87 0.37 -7.17
C ARG A 175 7.95 1.28 -7.99
N GLU A 176 7.44 0.75 -9.09
CA GLU A 176 6.49 1.46 -9.94
C GLU A 176 5.08 1.08 -9.50
N GLU A 177 4.36 2.01 -8.89
CA GLU A 177 2.97 1.76 -8.47
C GLU A 177 2.10 1.28 -9.63
N LYS A 178 2.38 1.74 -10.85
CA LYS A 178 1.68 1.30 -12.07
C LYS A 178 1.68 -0.23 -12.25
N ILE A 179 2.76 -0.92 -11.90
CA ILE A 179 2.82 -2.39 -11.98
C ILE A 179 1.78 -3.02 -11.04
N LEU A 180 1.66 -2.48 -9.83
CA LEU A 180 0.68 -2.95 -8.84
C LEU A 180 -0.74 -2.56 -9.22
N GLN A 181 -0.96 -1.35 -9.75
CA GLN A 181 -2.26 -0.92 -10.23
C GLN A 181 -2.74 -1.80 -11.40
N ASP A 182 -1.91 -2.00 -12.42
CA ASP A 182 -2.25 -2.82 -13.58
C ASP A 182 -2.58 -4.26 -13.14
N LEU A 183 -1.83 -4.82 -12.19
CA LEU A 183 -2.11 -6.15 -11.61
C LEU A 183 -3.41 -6.16 -10.81
N TRP A 184 -3.64 -5.17 -9.95
CA TRP A 184 -4.85 -5.08 -9.14
C TRP A 184 -6.10 -4.88 -10.01
N GLU A 185 -6.02 -4.07 -11.07
CA GLU A 185 -7.11 -3.88 -12.03
C GLU A 185 -7.42 -5.15 -12.83
N SER A 186 -6.40 -5.95 -13.16
CA SER A 186 -6.59 -7.24 -13.85
C SER A 186 -7.28 -8.29 -12.97
N MET A 187 -7.16 -8.17 -11.65
CA MET A 187 -7.65 -9.14 -10.66
C MET A 187 -8.16 -8.43 -9.40
N PRO A 188 -9.26 -7.66 -9.48
CA PRO A 188 -9.70 -6.79 -8.40
C PRO A 188 -10.09 -7.55 -7.12
N ASP A 189 -10.57 -8.79 -7.28
CA ASP A 189 -11.03 -9.65 -6.18
C ASP A 189 -9.91 -10.50 -5.56
N SER A 190 -8.68 -10.39 -6.06
CA SER A 190 -7.54 -11.18 -5.59
C SER A 190 -6.69 -10.47 -4.55
N PHE A 191 -6.98 -9.22 -4.21
CA PHE A 191 -6.15 -8.43 -3.31
C PHE A 191 -6.97 -7.76 -2.21
N PHE A 192 -6.39 -7.70 -1.01
CA PHE A 192 -6.96 -7.07 0.17
C PHE A 192 -8.27 -7.73 0.67
N GLU A 193 -8.49 -9.01 0.35
CA GLU A 193 -9.68 -9.77 0.79
C GLU A 193 -9.78 -9.97 2.32
N ASP A 194 -8.66 -9.78 3.03
CA ASP A 194 -8.50 -9.93 4.47
C ASP A 194 -8.58 -8.60 5.23
N CYS A 195 -8.60 -7.48 4.52
CA CYS A 195 -8.64 -6.18 5.16
C CYS A 195 -10.07 -5.73 5.43
N HIS A 196 -10.19 -4.84 6.42
CA HIS A 196 -11.44 -4.19 6.72
C HIS A 196 -11.85 -3.23 5.60
N ASP A 197 -13.14 -2.98 5.56
CA ASP A 197 -13.73 -2.06 4.61
C ASP A 197 -13.46 -0.59 4.99
N PHE A 198 -12.85 0.17 4.08
CA PHE A 198 -12.76 1.62 4.14
C PHE A 198 -13.41 2.23 2.92
N GLU A 199 -14.40 3.09 3.14
CA GLU A 199 -15.11 3.76 2.05
C GLU A 199 -15.58 5.15 2.51
N ILE A 200 -15.44 6.14 1.64
CA ILE A 200 -15.95 7.50 1.82
C ILE A 200 -16.94 7.78 0.70
N LYS A 201 -18.22 7.53 0.97
CA LYS A 201 -19.29 7.70 -0.01
C LYS A 201 -19.92 9.07 0.11
N ILE A 202 -19.87 9.84 -0.97
CA ILE A 202 -20.60 11.10 -1.08
C ILE A 202 -22.03 10.79 -1.55
N LYS A 203 -23.01 10.98 -0.69
CA LYS A 203 -24.43 10.76 -1.01
C LYS A 203 -25.00 11.90 -1.85
N LYS A 204 -24.59 13.12 -1.53
CA LYS A 204 -25.11 14.34 -2.14
C LYS A 204 -24.09 15.46 -2.07
N PHE A 205 -24.01 16.24 -3.14
CA PHE A 205 -23.30 17.52 -3.17
C PHE A 205 -24.30 18.68 -3.13
N TYR A 206 -23.90 19.79 -2.52
CA TYR A 206 -24.66 21.04 -2.57
C TYR A 206 -23.77 22.25 -2.26
N TRP A 207 -24.20 23.40 -2.78
CA TRP A 207 -23.70 24.71 -2.34
C TRP A 207 -24.44 25.14 -1.07
N ILE A 208 -23.86 26.08 -0.32
CA ILE A 208 -24.38 26.52 0.98
C ILE A 208 -25.81 27.08 0.92
N ASP A 209 -26.20 27.67 -0.22
CA ASP A 209 -27.54 28.21 -0.47
C ASP A 209 -28.54 27.17 -1.02
N GLY A 210 -28.09 25.93 -1.24
CA GLY A 210 -28.88 24.84 -1.82
C GLY A 210 -29.23 25.01 -3.30
N SER A 211 -28.71 26.04 -3.98
CA SER A 211 -28.91 26.25 -5.40
C SER A 211 -28.17 25.21 -6.25
N GLN A 212 -28.49 25.14 -7.53
CA GLN A 212 -27.79 24.24 -8.47
C GLN A 212 -26.38 24.73 -8.81
N ASP A 213 -26.14 26.05 -8.78
CA ASP A 213 -24.89 26.66 -9.22
C ASP A 213 -24.65 28.02 -8.54
N SER A 214 -24.30 28.02 -7.25
CA SER A 214 -24.01 29.24 -6.50
C SER A 214 -22.62 29.75 -6.85
N LYS A 215 -22.51 30.64 -7.83
CA LYS A 215 -21.20 30.99 -8.43
C LYS A 215 -20.22 31.70 -7.50
N GLU A 216 -20.72 32.33 -6.45
CA GLU A 216 -19.94 33.02 -5.42
C GLU A 216 -19.53 32.08 -4.29
N ASP A 217 -20.22 30.95 -4.14
CA ASP A 217 -19.80 29.90 -3.21
C ASP A 217 -18.60 29.15 -3.77
N LEU A 218 -17.52 29.20 -3.00
CA LEU A 218 -16.24 28.55 -3.30
C LEU A 218 -16.08 27.23 -2.55
N CYS A 219 -16.91 27.00 -1.53
CA CYS A 219 -16.85 25.85 -0.64
C CYS A 219 -17.89 24.82 -1.07
N LEU A 220 -17.45 23.63 -1.43
CA LEU A 220 -18.37 22.54 -1.73
C LEU A 220 -18.72 21.83 -0.42
N HIS A 221 -20.01 21.58 -0.23
CA HIS A 221 -20.55 20.79 0.88
C HIS A 221 -21.15 19.49 0.36
N GLY A 222 -21.28 18.51 1.26
CA GLY A 222 -21.92 17.26 0.91
C GLY A 222 -22.23 16.38 2.10
N ASP A 223 -23.19 15.48 1.89
CA ASP A 223 -23.55 14.45 2.86
C ASP A 223 -22.69 13.22 2.62
N LEU A 224 -21.93 12.80 3.62
CA LEU A 224 -21.05 11.64 3.58
C LEU A 224 -21.62 10.48 4.38
N GLU A 225 -21.40 9.28 3.86
CA GLU A 225 -21.45 8.01 4.59
C GLU A 225 -20.05 7.43 4.55
N ILE A 226 -19.43 7.34 5.73
CA ILE A 226 -18.06 6.86 5.89
C ILE A 226 -18.13 5.50 6.55
N ARG A 227 -17.56 4.50 5.88
CA ARG A 227 -17.44 3.15 6.40
C ARG A 227 -16.04 2.94 6.96
N LEU A 228 -15.97 2.60 8.24
CA LEU A 228 -14.76 2.19 8.96
C LEU A 228 -15.01 0.80 9.52
N ASN A 229 -14.59 -0.23 8.78
CA ASN A 229 -14.96 -1.61 9.03
C ASN A 229 -16.50 -1.80 9.09
N ASP A 230 -17.03 -2.36 10.17
CA ASP A 230 -18.46 -2.60 10.37
C ASP A 230 -19.23 -1.34 10.81
N GLN A 231 -18.52 -0.23 11.03
CA GLN A 231 -19.12 1.02 11.49
C GLN A 231 -19.38 1.97 10.34
N ILE A 232 -20.52 2.64 10.40
CA ILE A 232 -20.94 3.65 9.45
C ILE A 232 -21.12 4.97 10.21
N VAL A 233 -20.44 6.00 9.74
CA VAL A 233 -20.53 7.37 10.26
C VAL A 233 -21.14 8.24 9.18
N GLU A 234 -22.28 8.86 9.48
CA GLU A 234 -22.90 9.86 8.61
C GLU A 234 -22.51 11.26 9.07
N TYR A 235 -22.01 12.08 8.14
CA TYR A 235 -21.58 13.45 8.46
C TYR A 235 -21.67 14.37 7.24
N SER A 236 -21.95 15.65 7.45
CA SER A 236 -22.11 16.64 6.37
C SER A 236 -21.05 17.76 6.45
N PRO A 237 -19.82 17.54 5.97
CA PRO A 237 -18.74 18.51 6.01
C PRO A 237 -18.72 19.48 4.81
N THR A 238 -17.78 20.42 4.88
CA THR A 238 -17.21 21.08 3.70
C THR A 238 -16.28 20.11 2.97
N VAL A 239 -16.81 19.40 1.98
CA VAL A 239 -16.10 18.31 1.26
C VAL A 239 -14.88 18.79 0.47
N SER A 240 -14.85 20.06 0.01
CA SER A 240 -13.65 20.61 -0.63
C SER A 240 -12.48 20.74 0.35
N ALA A 241 -12.73 21.28 1.55
CA ALA A 241 -11.73 21.36 2.61
C ALA A 241 -11.31 19.95 3.08
N ALA A 242 -12.27 19.03 3.23
CA ALA A 242 -11.99 17.64 3.58
C ALA A 242 -11.10 16.97 2.53
N GLY A 243 -11.35 17.20 1.25
CA GLY A 243 -10.54 16.65 0.16
C GLY A 243 -9.07 17.09 0.23
N LEU A 244 -8.82 18.39 0.47
CA LEU A 244 -7.44 18.86 0.61
C LEU A 244 -6.73 18.21 1.80
N ARG A 245 -7.43 18.08 2.94
CA ARG A 245 -6.88 17.47 4.16
C ARG A 245 -6.63 15.96 3.97
N LEU A 246 -7.51 15.25 3.27
CA LEU A 246 -7.30 13.85 2.89
C LEU A 246 -6.12 13.69 1.93
N LEU A 247 -5.95 14.57 0.94
CA LEU A 247 -4.76 14.57 0.07
C LEU A 247 -3.46 14.73 0.87
N ARG A 248 -3.43 15.65 1.84
CA ARG A 248 -2.29 15.80 2.77
C ARG A 248 -2.02 14.50 3.53
N SER A 249 -3.08 13.84 3.99
CA SER A 249 -2.98 12.58 4.73
C SER A 249 -2.42 11.40 3.93
N LEU A 250 -2.30 11.48 2.60
CA LEU A 250 -1.60 10.45 1.81
C LEU A 250 -0.07 10.51 1.96
N LEU A 251 0.43 11.68 2.37
CA LEU A 251 1.85 12.02 2.35
C LEU A 251 2.42 12.23 3.76
N ALA A 252 1.56 12.47 4.74
CA ALA A 252 1.96 12.73 6.11
C ALA A 252 0.92 12.20 7.10
N ASP A 253 1.37 11.93 8.32
CA ASP A 253 0.49 11.60 9.43
C ASP A 253 -0.43 12.78 9.75
N HIS A 254 -1.64 12.45 10.19
CA HIS A 254 -2.59 13.37 10.77
C HIS A 254 -2.91 12.92 12.19
N HIS A 255 -2.97 13.86 13.13
CA HIS A 255 -3.23 13.55 14.53
C HIS A 255 -4.47 14.31 15.01
N VAL A 256 -5.44 13.56 15.51
CA VAL A 256 -6.67 14.13 16.06
C VAL A 256 -6.37 15.19 17.11
N GLY A 257 -7.08 16.32 17.05
CA GLY A 257 -6.92 17.44 17.98
C GLY A 257 -5.59 18.21 17.86
N LYS A 258 -4.71 17.84 16.92
CA LYS A 258 -3.53 18.64 16.55
C LYS A 258 -3.78 19.27 15.18
N GLY A 259 -4.27 20.51 15.21
CA GLY A 259 -4.66 21.24 14.01
C GLY A 259 -6.13 21.04 13.70
N GLU A 260 -6.47 21.09 12.42
CA GLU A 260 -7.86 21.18 11.98
C GLU A 260 -8.44 19.81 11.58
N HIS A 261 -9.74 19.60 11.82
CA HIS A 261 -10.44 18.33 11.58
C HIS A 261 -10.28 17.78 10.15
N LEU A 262 -10.10 16.48 9.92
CA LEU A 262 -10.08 15.93 8.55
C LEU A 262 -11.36 16.24 7.76
N PHE A 263 -12.52 16.22 8.42
CA PHE A 263 -13.80 16.59 7.84
C PHE A 263 -14.36 17.81 8.60
N PRO A 264 -13.98 19.03 8.21
CA PRO A 264 -14.48 20.22 8.90
C PRO A 264 -15.97 20.47 8.61
N CYS A 265 -16.69 20.95 9.62
CA CYS A 265 -18.04 21.50 9.44
C CYS A 265 -18.02 22.64 8.41
N CYS A 266 -17.09 23.58 8.58
CA CYS A 266 -16.90 24.73 7.69
C CYS A 266 -15.41 25.04 7.45
N GLY A 267 -15.09 25.66 6.31
CA GLY A 267 -13.80 26.27 6.01
C GLY A 267 -13.95 27.77 5.81
N ASN A 268 -14.30 28.49 6.88
CA ASN A 268 -14.70 29.90 6.84
C ASN A 268 -13.66 30.82 6.22
N ILE A 269 -12.36 30.55 6.48
CA ILE A 269 -11.27 31.40 6.01
C ILE A 269 -10.20 30.51 5.38
N ILE A 270 -9.74 30.90 4.19
CA ILE A 270 -8.62 30.26 3.50
C ILE A 270 -7.49 31.30 3.36
N ILE A 271 -6.36 31.04 4.00
CA ILE A 271 -5.20 31.95 4.01
C ILE A 271 -4.07 31.29 3.24
N ALA A 272 -3.65 31.91 2.14
CA ALA A 272 -2.47 31.47 1.41
C ALA A 272 -1.19 31.75 2.21
N ASN A 273 -0.21 30.85 2.11
CA ASN A 273 1.15 31.15 2.56
C ASN A 273 1.82 32.18 1.63
N GLU A 274 2.98 32.70 2.04
CA GLU A 274 3.71 33.73 1.29
C GLU A 274 4.06 33.31 -0.16
N GLU A 275 4.32 32.01 -0.38
CA GLU A 275 4.63 31.45 -1.70
C GLU A 275 3.39 31.21 -2.59
N GLY A 276 2.19 31.35 -2.02
CA GLY A 276 0.92 31.10 -2.69
C GLY A 276 0.83 29.69 -3.26
N ASN A 277 1.34 28.68 -2.55
CA ASN A 277 1.33 27.27 -2.95
C ASN A 277 0.74 26.34 -1.88
N LYS A 278 0.41 26.87 -0.70
CA LYS A 278 -0.25 26.17 0.39
C LYS A 278 -1.27 27.07 1.05
N VAL A 279 -2.26 26.49 1.70
CA VAL A 279 -3.28 27.23 2.46
C VAL A 279 -3.46 26.74 3.88
N GLU A 280 -3.73 27.65 4.80
CA GLU A 280 -4.38 27.32 6.06
C GLU A 280 -5.88 27.50 5.89
N ILE A 281 -6.66 26.49 6.24
CA ILE A 281 -8.13 26.54 6.20
C ILE A 281 -8.60 26.57 7.65
N ILE A 282 -9.25 27.66 8.06
CA ILE A 282 -9.70 27.86 9.43
C ILE A 282 -11.23 27.69 9.47
N GLY A 283 -11.68 26.72 10.26
CA GLY A 283 -13.10 26.41 10.48
C GLY A 283 -13.60 26.82 11.86
N CYS A 284 -14.80 26.36 12.20
CA CYS A 284 -15.26 26.31 13.59
C CYS A 284 -14.65 25.10 14.31
N ASP A 285 -14.83 25.03 15.63
CA ASP A 285 -14.42 23.91 16.48
C ASP A 285 -15.28 22.64 16.31
N GLN A 286 -16.10 22.59 15.26
CA GLN A 286 -16.95 21.44 14.93
C GLN A 286 -16.41 20.73 13.69
N GLY A 287 -16.40 19.41 13.72
CA GLY A 287 -15.88 18.58 12.65
C GLY A 287 -15.84 17.12 13.05
N LEU A 288 -15.76 16.25 12.06
CA LEU A 288 -15.37 14.87 12.27
C LEU A 288 -13.86 14.76 12.02
N ASP A 289 -13.16 14.09 12.92
CA ASP A 289 -11.71 13.95 12.86
C ASP A 289 -11.26 12.60 13.39
N TRP A 290 -10.14 12.13 12.88
CA TRP A 290 -9.49 10.89 13.32
C TRP A 290 -8.00 10.98 13.03
N SER A 291 -7.17 10.22 13.73
CA SER A 291 -5.75 10.15 13.38
C SER A 291 -5.52 9.23 12.18
N VAL A 292 -4.59 9.61 11.30
CA VAL A 292 -4.06 8.78 10.20
C VAL A 292 -2.57 8.60 10.45
N LYS A 293 -2.11 7.37 10.66
CA LYS A 293 -0.71 7.05 10.98
C LYS A 293 -0.14 6.08 9.95
N HIS A 294 1.04 6.38 9.41
CA HIS A 294 1.71 5.54 8.43
C HIS A 294 2.84 4.74 9.08
N GLU A 295 2.81 3.42 8.92
CA GLU A 295 3.88 2.56 9.39
C GLU A 295 4.00 1.32 8.49
N ALA A 296 5.22 1.01 8.03
CA ALA A 296 5.51 -0.24 7.30
C ALA A 296 4.55 -0.54 6.13
N GLY A 297 4.18 0.49 5.36
CA GLY A 297 3.25 0.40 4.23
C GLY A 297 1.79 0.15 4.58
N LEU A 298 1.44 0.33 5.85
CA LEU A 298 0.08 0.34 6.36
C LEU A 298 -0.33 1.75 6.79
N VAL A 299 -1.64 1.98 6.79
CA VAL A 299 -2.29 3.19 7.29
C VAL A 299 -3.22 2.78 8.41
N THR A 300 -2.98 3.30 9.61
CA THR A 300 -3.87 3.10 10.76
C THR A 300 -4.75 4.33 10.93
N ILE A 301 -6.06 4.12 10.87
CA ILE A 301 -7.08 5.11 11.21
C ILE A 301 -7.52 4.88 12.65
N GLU A 302 -7.51 5.94 13.46
CA GLU A 302 -7.92 5.92 14.87
C GLU A 302 -8.89 7.08 15.11
N ALA A 303 -10.20 6.79 15.07
CA ALA A 303 -11.26 7.78 15.25
C ALA A 303 -11.63 7.97 16.73
N ASP A 304 -11.64 6.88 17.51
CA ASP A 304 -11.74 6.90 18.97
C ASP A 304 -11.15 5.61 19.57
N GLU A 305 -11.24 5.42 20.90
CA GLU A 305 -10.71 4.23 21.60
C GLU A 305 -11.28 2.89 21.10
N ASN A 306 -12.48 2.90 20.52
CA ASN A 306 -13.18 1.72 20.00
C ASN A 306 -13.07 1.58 18.47
N ILE A 307 -12.66 2.64 17.77
CA ILE A 307 -12.56 2.69 16.31
C ILE A 307 -11.10 2.88 15.91
N LYS A 308 -10.39 1.75 15.85
CA LYS A 308 -9.00 1.68 15.36
C LYS A 308 -8.87 0.56 14.34
N THR A 309 -8.55 0.92 13.09
CA THR A 309 -8.48 -0.01 11.97
C THR A 309 -7.24 0.26 11.12
N THR A 310 -6.65 -0.80 10.56
CA THR A 310 -5.45 -0.72 9.71
C THR A 310 -5.75 -1.19 8.30
N TYR A 311 -5.24 -0.44 7.31
CA TYR A 311 -5.43 -0.67 5.88
C TYR A 311 -4.08 -0.70 5.17
N TYR A 312 -4.04 -1.30 3.98
CA TYR A 312 -2.89 -1.14 3.10
C TYR A 312 -2.85 0.28 2.52
N TYR A 313 -1.66 0.85 2.36
CA TYR A 313 -1.54 2.21 1.83
C TYR A 313 -2.23 2.39 0.47
N LEU A 314 -2.08 1.41 -0.44
CA LEU A 314 -2.73 1.47 -1.77
C LEU A 314 -4.27 1.46 -1.68
N GLN A 315 -4.84 0.75 -0.70
CA GLN A 315 -6.27 0.74 -0.46
C GLN A 315 -6.76 2.11 0.04
N TYR A 316 -6.08 2.67 1.05
CA TYR A 316 -6.38 4.01 1.58
C TYR A 316 -6.25 5.08 0.49
N LYS A 317 -5.16 5.03 -0.27
CA LYS A 317 -4.90 5.94 -1.38
C LYS A 317 -5.97 5.88 -2.46
N LYS A 318 -6.37 4.69 -2.90
CA LYS A 318 -7.43 4.51 -3.90
C LYS A 318 -8.73 5.17 -3.45
N GLU A 319 -9.10 4.98 -2.19
CA GLU A 319 -10.35 5.54 -1.66
C GLU A 319 -10.31 7.07 -1.55
N VAL A 320 -9.20 7.63 -1.05
CA VAL A 320 -8.99 9.08 -1.04
C VAL A 320 -9.06 9.63 -2.47
N LEU A 321 -8.33 9.05 -3.43
CA LEU A 321 -8.33 9.55 -4.82
C LEU A 321 -9.71 9.41 -5.49
N ASN A 322 -10.50 8.39 -5.15
CA ASN A 322 -11.90 8.29 -5.60
C ASN A 322 -12.76 9.43 -5.05
N PHE A 323 -12.60 9.79 -3.78
CA PHE A 323 -13.27 10.94 -3.18
C PHE A 323 -12.88 12.26 -3.88
N ILE A 324 -11.57 12.48 -4.08
CA ILE A 324 -11.02 13.66 -4.79
C ILE A 324 -11.58 13.78 -6.19
N LYS A 325 -11.63 12.67 -6.94
CA LYS A 325 -12.18 12.65 -8.30
C LYS A 325 -13.65 13.09 -8.33
N GLN A 326 -14.46 12.62 -7.38
CA GLN A 326 -15.88 13.01 -7.30
C GLN A 326 -16.06 14.50 -7.03
N VAL A 327 -15.24 15.08 -6.13
CA VAL A 327 -15.23 16.52 -5.85
C VAL A 327 -14.85 17.31 -7.12
N GLU A 328 -13.78 16.92 -7.80
CA GLU A 328 -13.35 17.58 -9.04
C GLU A 328 -14.40 17.50 -10.15
N ASP A 329 -15.02 16.33 -10.34
CA ASP A 329 -16.04 16.13 -11.36
C ASP A 329 -17.28 17.01 -11.10
N PHE A 330 -17.57 17.34 -9.84
CA PHE A 330 -18.60 18.31 -9.49
C PHE A 330 -18.18 19.74 -9.88
N TYR A 331 -16.99 20.19 -9.48
CA TYR A 331 -16.48 21.53 -9.84
C TYR A 331 -16.34 21.71 -11.36
N LYS A 332 -15.96 20.67 -12.12
CA LYS A 332 -15.87 20.70 -13.59
C LYS A 332 -17.23 20.90 -14.27
N LYS A 333 -18.31 20.39 -13.66
CA LYS A 333 -19.69 20.55 -14.15
C LYS A 333 -20.31 21.88 -13.73
N ALA A 334 -19.84 22.46 -12.63
CA ALA A 334 -20.30 23.74 -12.13
C ALA A 334 -19.90 24.90 -13.06
N GLY A 335 -20.63 26.02 -12.98
CA GLY A 335 -20.25 27.22 -13.70
C GLY A 335 -18.91 27.77 -13.23
N LYS A 336 -18.27 28.62 -14.04
CA LYS A 336 -17.06 29.34 -13.62
C LYS A 336 -17.33 30.12 -12.32
N ARG A 337 -16.53 29.87 -11.28
CA ARG A 337 -16.62 30.59 -9.99
C ARG A 337 -16.32 32.07 -10.18
N ILE A 338 -17.06 32.92 -9.48
CA ILE A 338 -16.78 34.35 -9.35
C ILE A 338 -15.76 34.48 -8.21
N LEU A 339 -14.59 35.02 -8.52
CA LEU A 339 -13.55 35.20 -7.51
C LEU A 339 -13.87 36.41 -6.62
N PRO A 340 -13.56 36.36 -5.32
CA PRO A 340 -13.73 37.48 -4.41
C PRO A 340 -12.97 38.72 -4.89
N GLU A 341 -13.55 39.90 -4.62
CA GLU A 341 -12.85 41.17 -4.82
C GLU A 341 -11.72 41.34 -3.80
N ASP A 342 -11.96 40.87 -2.57
CA ASP A 342 -10.97 40.83 -1.51
C ASP A 342 -9.73 40.04 -1.97
N LYS A 343 -8.58 40.67 -1.78
CA LYS A 343 -7.32 40.13 -2.27
C LYS A 343 -6.93 38.85 -1.52
N MET A 344 -7.11 38.84 -0.19
CA MET A 344 -6.72 37.71 0.65
C MET A 344 -7.57 36.48 0.32
N GLU A 345 -8.90 36.64 0.23
CA GLU A 345 -9.80 35.54 -0.12
C GLU A 345 -9.54 35.00 -1.53
N ARG A 346 -9.32 35.89 -2.51
CA ARG A 346 -8.98 35.48 -3.88
C ARG A 346 -7.66 34.70 -3.94
N GLU A 347 -6.63 35.19 -3.25
CA GLU A 347 -5.32 34.51 -3.21
C GLU A 347 -5.40 33.17 -2.47
N GLY A 348 -6.16 33.09 -1.38
CA GLY A 348 -6.46 31.85 -0.67
C GLY A 348 -7.10 30.80 -1.58
N TYR A 349 -8.15 31.18 -2.31
CA TYR A 349 -8.82 30.26 -3.23
C TYR A 349 -7.91 29.76 -4.37
N LEU A 350 -7.07 30.63 -4.94
CA LEU A 350 -6.14 30.23 -6.00
C LEU A 350 -5.03 29.31 -5.45
N ALA A 351 -4.51 29.61 -4.26
CA ALA A 351 -3.51 28.78 -3.60
C ALA A 351 -4.07 27.41 -3.20
N PHE A 352 -5.34 27.33 -2.79
CA PHE A 352 -6.03 26.08 -2.47
C PHE A 352 -5.96 25.09 -3.64
N TRP A 353 -6.36 25.53 -4.85
CA TRP A 353 -6.35 24.65 -6.03
C TRP A 353 -4.94 24.32 -6.50
N LYS A 354 -3.98 25.23 -6.31
CA LYS A 354 -2.58 24.94 -6.61
C LYS A 354 -2.01 23.86 -5.68
N GLU A 355 -2.31 23.92 -4.38
CA GLU A 355 -1.92 22.89 -3.44
C GLU A 355 -2.63 21.56 -3.73
N TRP A 356 -3.93 21.61 -4.05
CA TRP A 356 -4.72 20.44 -4.43
C TRP A 356 -4.08 19.67 -5.59
N GLU A 357 -3.74 20.37 -6.67
CA GLU A 357 -3.11 19.75 -7.85
C GLU A 357 -1.70 19.22 -7.54
N ASP A 358 -0.87 19.96 -6.78
CA ASP A 358 0.47 19.48 -6.35
C ASP A 358 0.38 18.19 -5.53
N LEU A 359 -0.50 18.16 -4.52
CA LEU A 359 -0.68 16.99 -3.67
C LEU A 359 -1.21 15.80 -4.45
N LYS A 360 -2.16 16.01 -5.37
CA LYS A 360 -2.69 14.96 -6.24
C LYS A 360 -1.60 14.42 -7.17
N GLU A 361 -0.82 15.28 -7.81
CA GLU A 361 0.29 14.88 -8.67
C GLU A 361 1.32 14.05 -7.89
N ARG A 362 1.75 14.54 -6.72
CA ARG A 362 2.66 13.81 -5.83
C ARG A 362 2.07 12.49 -5.36
N ALA A 363 0.78 12.45 -5.05
CA ALA A 363 0.10 11.22 -4.72
C ALA A 363 0.18 10.23 -5.88
N THR A 364 0.05 10.65 -7.14
CA THR A 364 0.16 9.74 -8.31
C THR A 364 1.58 9.36 -8.72
N LEU A 365 2.60 10.09 -8.26
CA LEU A 365 4.02 9.82 -8.55
C LEU A 365 4.67 8.84 -7.56
N ILE A 366 4.08 8.69 -6.38
CA ILE A 366 4.37 7.62 -5.43
C ILE A 366 3.60 6.40 -5.90
#